data_AF-A0A1J1GVI8-F1
#
_entry.id   AF-A0A1J1GVI8-F1
#
_cell.length_a   1.000
_cell.length_b   1.000
_cell.length_c   1.000
_cell.angle_alpha   90.00
_cell.angle_beta   90.00
_cell.angle_gamma   90.00
#
_symmetry.space_group_name_H-M   'P 1'
#
loop_
_entity.id
_entity.type
_entity.pdbx_description
1 polymer ?
#
loop_
_entity_poly.entity_id
_entity_poly.type
_entity_poly.pdbx_seq_one_letter_code
_entity_poly.pdbx_strand_id
1 'polypeptide(L)'
;YAPQCAYCKHIWNRIINLKILIQNENKKKIYFGEVNCDDNSGREICKKYDVINIPQLKMFKGNELLSTYSNYINNETFIKKWIYYVTTPIFYNIHSEEELNSYKTEDNIFLICSENLNEDLIKAAKLYYDGNYFLNIKNEEMCKKLNIEQNHLYVKGLYKHDTYNLDQKDFESLKSFINKNRFPLVNKIDHHNFFNTRSSGNNLILLLLDLKTSYNSYISKFTKYAEKYKNLNHFIFGFIDGYSYEENLELYGTDSRKYPQIVVFSKNPREYYFENYFDLDHINRIIDDILNHKINSKTEKFTKTKILLIRLKKHMTYILEKAFKTDYISFFGFLCSIILIVFTFILMIHTIYKFINKSEYNLEEKYK
;
A
#
# COMPACT_ATOMS: atom_id res chain seq x y z
N TYR A 1 25.10 24.30 19.14
CA TYR A 1 24.82 25.59 18.48
C TYR A 1 25.93 26.57 18.85
N ALA A 2 25.92 27.79 18.31
CA ALA A 2 26.77 28.89 18.79
C ALA A 2 25.89 30.13 19.06
N PRO A 3 26.12 30.92 20.12
CA PRO A 3 25.30 32.09 20.45
C PRO A 3 25.36 33.19 19.39
N GLN A 4 26.48 33.31 18.68
CA GLN A 4 26.65 34.31 17.60
C GLN A 4 26.05 33.87 16.26
N CYS A 5 25.64 32.60 16.14
CA CYS A 5 25.07 32.05 14.92
C CYS A 5 23.59 32.47 14.79
N ALA A 6 23.31 33.45 13.92
CA ALA A 6 21.94 33.91 13.63
C ALA A 6 21.03 32.77 13.14
N TYR A 7 21.58 31.89 12.29
CA TYR A 7 20.87 30.70 11.80
C TYR A 7 20.46 29.75 12.94
N CYS A 8 21.30 29.61 13.95
CA CYS A 8 21.05 28.78 15.12
C CYS A 8 19.91 29.33 15.98
N LYS A 9 19.85 30.66 16.19
CA LYS A 9 18.74 31.31 16.91
C LYS A 9 17.40 31.07 16.23
N HIS A 10 17.37 31.20 14.91
CA HIS A 10 16.17 30.95 14.12
C HIS A 10 15.68 29.50 14.26
N ILE A 11 16.60 28.52 14.16
CA ILE A 11 16.25 27.10 14.39
C ILE A 11 15.76 26.86 15.81
N TRP A 12 16.40 27.45 16.82
CA TRP A 12 16.00 27.25 18.21
C TRP A 12 14.56 27.68 18.50
N ASN A 13 14.12 28.84 17.98
CA ASN A 13 12.74 29.29 18.12
C ASN A 13 11.74 28.26 17.58
N ARG A 14 12.08 27.59 16.46
CA ARG A 14 11.26 26.53 15.87
C ARG A 14 11.24 25.27 16.74
N ILE A 15 12.38 24.90 17.30
CA ILE A 15 12.48 23.78 18.24
C ILE A 15 11.65 24.04 19.51
N ILE A 16 11.62 25.27 20.02
CA ILE A 16 10.76 25.65 21.16
C ILE A 16 9.28 25.46 20.81
N ASN A 17 8.84 25.90 19.63
CA ASN A 17 7.45 25.70 19.19
C ASN A 17 7.11 24.21 19.10
N LEU A 18 7.99 23.40 18.51
CA LEU A 18 7.82 21.94 18.44
C LEU A 18 7.80 21.29 19.83
N LYS A 19 8.65 21.75 20.75
CA LYS A 19 8.65 21.29 22.14
C LYS A 19 7.29 21.49 22.78
N ILE A 20 6.71 22.70 22.67
CA ILE A 20 5.39 23.00 23.23
C ILE A 20 4.33 22.09 22.62
N LEU A 21 4.31 21.95 21.29
CA LEU A 21 3.36 21.07 20.60
C LEU A 21 3.47 19.61 21.06
N ILE A 22 4.68 19.06 21.10
CA ILE A 22 4.92 17.65 21.46
C ILE A 22 4.61 17.39 22.93
N GLN A 23 4.98 18.31 23.83
CA GLN A 23 4.70 18.17 25.26
C GLN A 23 3.20 18.20 25.56
N ASN A 24 2.42 18.95 24.78
CA ASN A 24 0.96 19.01 24.91
C ASN A 24 0.24 17.77 24.36
N GLU A 25 0.90 16.94 23.54
CA GLU A 25 0.27 15.76 22.91
C GLU A 25 0.22 14.51 23.82
N ASN A 26 0.69 14.56 25.07
CA ASN A 26 0.79 13.42 26.01
C ASN A 26 1.58 12.19 25.47
N LYS A 27 2.34 12.36 24.38
CA LYS A 27 3.12 11.29 23.74
C LYS A 27 4.56 11.28 24.25
N LYS A 28 4.82 10.47 25.29
CA LYS A 28 6.15 10.22 25.90
C LYS A 28 6.88 11.49 26.43
N LYS A 29 7.74 11.30 27.44
CA LYS A 29 8.55 12.39 27.98
C LYS A 29 9.75 12.66 27.06
N ILE A 30 9.57 13.55 26.09
CA ILE A 30 10.65 14.04 25.23
C ILE A 30 11.16 15.37 25.81
N TYR A 31 12.46 15.42 26.05
CA TYR A 31 13.15 16.60 26.57
C TYR A 31 14.00 17.22 25.48
N PHE A 32 14.06 18.54 25.48
CA PHE A 32 14.85 19.33 24.54
C PHE A 32 15.91 20.07 25.35
N GLY A 33 17.16 19.94 24.92
CA GLY A 33 18.32 20.61 25.51
C GLY A 33 19.15 21.27 24.42
N GLU A 34 20.02 22.18 24.84
CA GLU A 34 20.93 22.89 23.97
C GLU A 34 22.37 22.73 24.47
N VAL A 35 23.32 22.65 23.54
CA VAL A 35 24.76 22.59 23.84
C VAL A 35 25.44 23.68 23.03
N ASN A 36 26.07 24.62 23.71
CA ASN A 36 26.85 25.69 23.11
C ASN A 36 28.24 25.16 22.76
N CYS A 37 28.58 25.06 21.47
CA CYS A 37 29.88 24.55 21.04
C CYS A 37 31.02 25.59 21.16
N ASP A 38 30.72 26.86 21.46
CA ASP A 38 31.73 27.92 21.60
C ASP A 38 32.38 27.93 22.99
N ASP A 39 31.66 27.52 24.04
CA ASP A 39 32.18 27.48 25.40
C ASP A 39 33.02 26.21 25.68
N ASN A 40 33.82 26.26 26.75
CA ASN A 40 34.82 25.22 27.02
C ASN A 40 34.18 23.83 27.26
N SER A 41 33.11 23.76 28.05
CA SER A 41 32.45 22.49 28.38
C SER A 41 31.66 21.91 27.20
N GLY A 42 30.97 22.75 26.43
CA GLY A 42 30.20 22.32 25.28
C GLY A 42 31.08 21.99 24.07
N ARG A 43 32.26 22.62 23.91
CA ARG A 43 33.23 22.24 22.87
C ARG A 43 33.69 20.80 22.99
N GLU A 44 33.95 20.32 24.20
CA GLU A 44 34.31 18.90 24.43
C GLU A 44 33.18 17.97 24.05
N ILE A 45 31.93 18.30 24.40
CA ILE A 45 30.73 17.54 24.04
C ILE A 45 30.53 17.54 22.51
N CYS A 46 30.62 18.71 21.87
CA CYS A 46 30.46 18.84 20.43
C CYS A 46 31.54 18.07 19.66
N LYS A 47 32.78 18.06 20.16
CA LYS A 47 33.86 17.23 19.62
C LYS A 47 33.58 15.74 19.82
N LYS A 48 33.13 15.32 21.00
CA LYS A 48 32.81 13.91 21.31
C LYS A 48 31.73 13.32 20.39
N TYR A 49 30.76 14.13 19.96
CA TYR A 49 29.65 13.69 19.11
C TYR A 49 29.77 14.16 17.65
N ASP A 50 30.98 14.49 17.20
CA ASP A 50 31.31 14.84 15.82
C ASP A 50 30.41 15.94 15.23
N VAL A 51 30.22 17.03 15.97
CA VAL A 51 29.48 18.20 15.49
C VAL A 51 30.40 19.00 14.57
N ILE A 52 30.29 18.72 13.26
CA ILE A 52 31.08 19.39 12.22
C ILE A 52 30.53 20.78 11.88
N ASN A 53 29.20 20.89 11.80
CA ASN A 53 28.49 22.13 11.43
C ASN A 53 27.41 22.43 12.46
N ILE A 54 27.12 23.71 12.67
CA ILE A 54 26.05 24.16 13.55
C ILE A 54 24.96 24.92 12.77
N PRO A 55 23.68 24.80 13.16
CA PRO A 55 23.14 23.92 14.18
C PRO A 55 23.04 22.45 13.72
N GLN A 56 23.13 21.51 14.66
CA GLN A 56 22.82 20.09 14.48
C GLN A 56 21.83 19.65 15.55
N LEU A 57 20.92 18.73 15.20
CA LEU A 57 20.01 18.10 16.15
C LEU A 57 20.40 16.63 16.31
N LYS A 58 20.54 16.19 17.56
CA LYS A 58 20.89 14.83 17.93
C LYS A 58 19.90 14.36 19.00
N MET A 59 19.43 13.13 18.87
CA MET A 59 18.50 12.50 19.81
C MET A 59 19.25 11.47 20.64
N PHE A 60 19.05 11.50 21.95
CA PHE A 60 19.70 10.61 22.90
C PHE A 60 18.68 9.82 23.72
N LYS A 61 19.08 8.63 24.18
CA LYS A 61 18.38 7.87 25.22
C LYS A 61 19.40 7.54 26.30
N GLY A 62 19.30 8.23 27.44
CA GLY A 62 20.37 8.22 28.43
C GLY A 62 21.67 8.77 27.81
N ASN A 63 22.75 7.98 27.85
CA ASN A 63 24.06 8.37 27.31
C ASN A 63 24.28 7.90 25.86
N GLU A 64 23.30 7.20 25.27
CA GLU A 64 23.39 6.62 23.93
C GLU A 64 22.83 7.59 22.88
N LEU A 65 23.60 7.85 21.82
CA LEU A 65 23.16 8.62 20.66
C LEU A 65 22.27 7.74 19.77
N LEU A 66 20.98 8.03 19.71
CA LEU A 66 20.02 7.28 18.90
C LEU A 66 20.04 7.69 17.42
N SER A 67 20.13 8.99 17.15
CA SER A 67 20.01 9.51 15.78
C SER A 67 20.54 10.94 15.68
N THR A 68 21.15 11.26 14.53
CA THR A 68 21.45 12.63 14.12
C THR A 68 20.48 13.02 13.01
N TYR A 69 19.82 14.17 13.13
CA TYR A 69 18.92 14.67 12.11
C TYR A 69 19.72 15.17 10.90
N SER A 70 19.44 14.61 9.72
CA SER A 70 20.17 14.88 8.47
C SER A 70 19.36 15.64 7.42
N ASN A 71 18.06 15.79 7.61
CA ASN A 71 17.19 16.48 6.66
C ASN A 71 17.30 18.02 6.79
N TYR A 72 16.58 18.75 5.95
CA TYR A 72 16.54 20.22 6.01
C TYR A 72 15.98 20.69 7.36
N ILE A 73 16.84 21.23 8.22
CA ILE A 73 16.54 21.65 9.60
C ILE A 73 15.59 22.85 9.68
N ASN A 74 15.38 23.53 8.56
CA ASN A 74 14.38 24.58 8.44
C ASN A 74 12.94 24.03 8.27
N ASN A 75 12.71 22.73 8.16
CA ASN A 75 11.36 22.19 8.02
C ASN A 75 10.87 21.56 9.33
N GLU A 76 9.98 22.26 10.04
CA GLU A 76 9.42 21.81 11.31
C GLU A 76 8.66 20.48 11.20
N THR A 77 7.94 20.27 10.09
CA THR A 77 7.20 19.03 9.85
C THR A 77 8.15 17.83 9.74
N PHE A 78 9.31 18.00 9.11
CA PHE A 78 10.31 16.94 9.00
C PHE A 78 10.99 16.65 10.33
N ILE A 79 11.30 17.69 11.13
CA ILE A 79 11.83 17.49 12.49
C ILE A 79 10.81 16.73 13.35
N LYS A 80 9.52 17.15 13.32
CA LYS A 80 8.44 16.48 14.05
C LYS A 80 8.31 15.00 13.67
N LYS A 81 8.30 14.70 12.36
CA LYS A 81 8.28 13.32 11.84
C LYS A 81 9.49 12.51 12.31
N TRP A 82 10.69 13.08 12.25
CA TRP A 82 11.91 12.42 12.74
C TRP A 82 11.85 12.13 14.23
N ILE A 83 11.39 13.08 15.06
CA ILE A 83 11.24 12.87 16.51
C ILE A 83 10.32 11.68 16.77
N TYR A 84 9.15 11.61 16.13
CA TYR A 84 8.26 10.46 16.29
C TYR A 84 8.83 9.17 15.74
N TYR A 85 9.54 9.21 14.61
CA TYR A 85 10.20 8.03 14.06
C TYR A 85 11.27 7.45 15.01
N VAL A 86 12.01 8.32 15.70
CA VAL A 86 13.03 7.88 16.67
C VAL A 86 12.40 7.41 17.98
N THR A 87 11.35 8.09 18.44
CA THR A 87 10.82 7.88 19.81
C THR A 87 9.66 6.89 19.90
N THR A 88 8.94 6.62 18.81
CA THR A 88 7.86 5.62 18.78
C THR A 88 8.46 4.23 19.05
N PRO A 89 7.98 3.50 20.07
CA PRO A 89 8.43 2.14 20.31
C PRO A 89 7.85 1.26 19.20
N ILE A 90 8.71 0.53 18.48
CA ILE A 90 8.26 -0.35 17.41
C ILE A 90 7.80 -1.69 17.97
N PHE A 91 8.55 -2.20 18.94
CA PHE A 91 8.20 -3.41 19.67
C PHE A 91 7.44 -3.04 20.94
N TYR A 92 6.20 -3.52 21.05
CA TYR A 92 5.40 -3.41 22.27
C TYR A 92 5.72 -4.60 23.18
N ASN A 93 6.00 -4.33 24.46
CA ASN A 93 6.24 -5.40 25.42
C ASN A 93 4.92 -6.06 25.80
N ILE A 94 4.90 -7.39 25.81
CA ILE A 94 3.75 -8.22 26.16
C ILE A 94 4.12 -9.09 27.35
N HIS A 95 3.30 -9.03 28.39
CA HIS A 95 3.53 -9.71 29.66
C HIS A 95 2.54 -10.84 29.94
N SER A 96 1.40 -10.86 29.25
CA SER A 96 0.35 -11.87 29.43
C SER A 96 -0.28 -12.34 28.11
N GLU A 97 -0.91 -13.52 28.14
CA GLU A 97 -1.67 -14.04 26.99
C GLU A 97 -2.88 -13.18 26.67
N GLU A 98 -3.51 -12.58 27.68
CA GLU A 98 -4.63 -11.66 27.50
C GLU A 98 -4.21 -10.42 26.69
N GLU A 99 -3.05 -9.84 27.01
CA GLU A 99 -2.47 -8.74 26.23
C GLU A 99 -2.19 -9.18 24.80
N LEU A 100 -1.57 -10.34 24.59
CA LEU A 100 -1.31 -10.86 23.24
C LEU A 100 -2.60 -11.08 22.43
N ASN A 101 -3.64 -11.60 23.08
CA ASN A 101 -4.93 -11.91 22.46
C ASN A 101 -5.80 -10.65 22.23
N SER A 102 -5.45 -9.52 22.86
CA SER A 102 -6.12 -8.24 22.61
C SER A 102 -5.83 -7.67 21.21
N TYR A 103 -4.72 -8.07 20.59
CA TYR A 103 -4.36 -7.70 19.21
C TYR A 103 -5.18 -8.51 18.20
N LYS A 104 -6.39 -7.99 17.90
CA LYS A 104 -7.27 -8.54 16.86
C LYS A 104 -6.89 -7.94 15.51
N THR A 105 -6.26 -8.74 14.66
CA THR A 105 -5.90 -8.35 13.29
C THR A 105 -6.06 -9.54 12.34
N GLU A 106 -6.42 -9.24 11.09
CA GLU A 106 -6.38 -10.21 9.98
C GLU A 106 -4.96 -10.36 9.40
N ASP A 107 -4.11 -9.33 9.59
CA ASP A 107 -2.71 -9.33 9.21
C ASP A 107 -1.84 -10.13 10.20
N ASN A 108 -0.64 -10.50 9.76
CA ASN A 108 0.26 -11.25 10.61
C ASN A 108 0.90 -10.35 11.68
N ILE A 109 1.20 -10.96 12.84
CA ILE A 109 1.88 -10.32 13.96
C ILE A 109 3.30 -10.86 14.04
N PHE A 110 4.27 -9.97 14.19
CA PHE A 110 5.66 -10.34 14.43
C PHE A 110 5.93 -10.44 15.93
N LEU A 111 6.40 -11.60 16.38
CA LEU A 111 6.70 -11.90 17.78
C LEU A 111 8.19 -12.17 17.95
N ILE A 112 8.74 -11.71 19.07
CA ILE A 112 10.09 -12.04 19.51
C ILE A 112 10.11 -12.19 21.02
N CYS A 113 11.05 -12.98 21.53
CA CYS A 113 11.33 -13.11 22.95
C CYS A 113 12.76 -12.66 23.20
N SER A 114 12.98 -11.39 23.54
CA SER A 114 14.33 -10.88 23.76
C SER A 114 14.40 -9.80 24.83
N GLU A 115 15.46 -9.86 25.65
CA GLU A 115 15.79 -8.76 26.56
C GLU A 115 16.33 -7.55 25.81
N ASN A 116 17.21 -7.79 24.85
CA ASN A 116 17.87 -6.76 24.05
C ASN A 116 17.56 -6.98 22.57
N LEU A 117 16.72 -6.11 22.01
CA LEU A 117 16.38 -6.16 20.60
C LEU A 117 17.57 -5.71 19.76
N ASN A 118 17.89 -6.50 18.74
CA ASN A 118 18.92 -6.18 17.76
C ASN A 118 18.58 -4.87 16.99
N GLU A 119 19.57 -4.01 16.76
CA GLU A 119 19.36 -2.73 16.07
C GLU A 119 18.83 -2.89 14.64
N ASP A 120 19.34 -3.86 13.89
CA ASP A 120 18.95 -4.12 12.50
C ASP A 120 17.52 -4.64 12.43
N LEU A 121 17.08 -5.42 13.42
CA LEU A 121 15.68 -5.78 13.59
C LEU A 121 14.80 -4.55 13.82
N ILE A 122 15.21 -3.65 14.71
CA ILE A 122 14.46 -2.40 14.95
C ILE A 122 14.43 -1.57 13.67
N LYS A 123 15.55 -1.41 12.97
CA LYS A 123 15.64 -0.65 11.71
C LYS A 123 14.74 -1.26 10.64
N ALA A 124 14.72 -2.59 10.48
CA ALA A 124 13.88 -3.27 9.50
C ALA A 124 12.38 -3.15 9.85
N ALA A 125 12.02 -3.36 11.12
CA ALA A 125 10.64 -3.20 11.58
C ALA A 125 10.12 -1.76 11.39
N LYS A 126 10.97 -0.73 11.57
CA LYS A 126 10.64 0.67 11.28
C LYS A 126 10.30 0.96 9.82
N LEU A 127 10.71 0.12 8.86
CA LEU A 127 10.32 0.29 7.46
C LEU A 127 8.89 -0.17 7.20
N TYR A 128 8.34 -1.03 8.09
CA TYR A 128 7.06 -1.71 7.90
C TYR A 128 6.10 -1.55 9.08
N TYR A 129 6.37 -0.62 10.01
CA TYR A 129 5.55 -0.46 11.23
C TYR A 129 4.10 -0.02 10.94
N ASP A 130 3.87 0.69 9.84
CA ASP A 130 2.53 1.13 9.46
C ASP A 130 1.63 -0.08 9.18
N GLY A 131 0.60 -0.25 10.01
CA GLY A 131 -0.38 -1.34 9.88
C GLY A 131 0.10 -2.71 10.38
N ASN A 132 1.29 -2.82 10.99
CA ASN A 132 1.84 -4.09 11.44
C ASN A 132 2.20 -4.06 12.92
N TYR A 133 1.96 -5.17 13.61
CA TYR A 133 2.31 -5.33 15.01
C TYR A 133 3.64 -6.06 15.17
N PHE A 134 4.57 -5.40 15.86
CA PHE A 134 5.81 -6.00 16.35
C PHE A 134 5.72 -6.07 17.86
N LEU A 135 5.74 -7.28 18.41
CA LEU A 135 5.53 -7.53 19.84
C LEU A 135 6.75 -8.26 20.42
N ASN A 136 7.21 -7.82 21.58
CA ASN A 136 8.27 -8.47 22.34
C ASN A 136 7.67 -9.11 23.59
N ILE A 137 7.58 -10.43 23.60
CA ILE A 137 7.05 -11.19 24.72
C ILE A 137 8.13 -11.25 25.80
N LYS A 138 7.82 -10.68 26.97
CA LYS A 138 8.72 -10.61 28.13
C LYS A 138 8.53 -11.77 29.11
N ASN A 139 7.43 -12.51 28.99
CA ASN A 139 7.15 -13.67 29.83
C ASN A 139 7.81 -14.93 29.25
N GLU A 140 8.82 -15.49 29.93
CA GLU A 140 9.57 -16.66 29.47
C GLU A 140 8.71 -17.93 29.30
N GLU A 141 7.70 -18.14 30.17
CA GLU A 141 6.81 -19.29 30.08
C GLU A 141 5.96 -19.21 28.81
N MET A 142 5.49 -18.02 28.45
CA MET A 142 4.78 -17.79 27.18
C MET A 142 5.68 -18.04 25.98
N CYS A 143 6.93 -17.59 26.02
CA CYS A 143 7.90 -17.85 24.96
C CYS A 143 8.09 -19.36 24.72
N LYS A 144 8.23 -20.14 25.80
CA LYS A 144 8.30 -21.61 25.73
C LYS A 144 7.01 -22.22 25.19
N LYS A 145 5.85 -21.80 25.68
CA LYS A 145 4.53 -22.30 25.24
C LYS A 145 4.29 -22.04 23.74
N LEU A 146 4.76 -20.91 23.24
CA LEU A 146 4.64 -20.50 21.83
C LEU A 146 5.79 -21.06 20.96
N ASN A 147 6.74 -21.78 21.53
CA ASN A 147 7.95 -22.27 20.85
C ASN A 147 8.74 -21.15 20.13
N ILE A 148 8.84 -19.98 20.77
CA ILE A 148 9.61 -18.84 20.23
C ILE A 148 11.02 -18.89 20.81
N GLU A 149 11.99 -19.15 19.95
CA GLU A 149 13.41 -19.11 20.30
C GLU A 149 13.91 -17.67 20.44
N GLN A 150 14.89 -17.46 21.33
CA GLN A 150 15.33 -16.12 21.76
C GLN A 150 15.92 -15.25 20.62
N ASN A 151 16.57 -15.88 19.64
CA ASN A 151 17.18 -15.21 18.47
C ASN A 151 16.34 -15.32 17.19
N HIS A 152 15.05 -15.62 17.32
CA HIS A 152 14.18 -15.76 16.16
C HIS A 152 13.09 -14.69 16.14
N LEU A 153 12.85 -14.12 14.96
CA LEU A 153 11.65 -13.37 14.68
C LEU A 153 10.58 -14.33 14.17
N TYR A 154 9.48 -14.43 14.91
CA TYR A 154 8.39 -15.35 14.64
C TYR A 154 7.19 -14.64 14.01
N VAL A 155 6.51 -15.28 13.07
CA VAL A 155 5.31 -14.75 12.42
C VAL A 155 4.09 -15.50 12.92
N LYS A 156 3.25 -14.84 13.71
CA LYS A 156 1.94 -15.34 14.12
C LYS A 156 0.88 -14.88 13.11
N GLY A 157 0.32 -15.83 12.37
CA GLY A 157 -0.79 -15.62 11.44
C GLY A 157 -1.80 -16.76 11.52
N LEU A 158 -2.80 -16.73 10.64
CA LEU A 158 -3.81 -17.81 10.54
C LEU A 158 -3.28 -19.11 9.92
N TYR A 159 -2.16 -19.04 9.21
CA TYR A 159 -1.50 -20.17 8.55
C TYR A 159 -0.16 -20.52 9.20
N LYS A 160 0.45 -21.64 8.76
CA LYS A 160 1.72 -22.16 9.30
C LYS A 160 2.74 -21.03 9.48
N HIS A 161 3.31 -20.99 10.68
CA HIS A 161 4.25 -19.97 11.10
C HIS A 161 5.57 -20.03 10.33
N ASP A 162 6.05 -18.86 9.93
CA ASP A 162 7.39 -18.66 9.41
C ASP A 162 8.27 -18.02 10.49
N THR A 163 9.56 -18.36 10.46
CA THR A 163 10.56 -17.87 11.41
C THR A 163 11.78 -17.36 10.67
N TYR A 164 12.42 -16.35 11.24
CA TYR A 164 13.68 -15.81 10.75
C TYR A 164 14.75 -15.88 11.84
N ASN A 165 15.88 -16.49 11.51
CA ASN A 165 17.04 -16.55 12.41
C ASN A 165 17.82 -15.23 12.36
N LEU A 166 17.81 -14.48 13.45
CA LEU A 166 18.48 -13.18 13.55
C LEU A 166 20.01 -13.28 13.60
N ASP A 167 20.56 -14.47 13.87
CA ASP A 167 22.01 -14.71 13.89
C ASP A 167 22.63 -14.68 12.48
N GLN A 168 21.81 -14.77 11.42
CA GLN A 168 22.28 -14.66 10.03
C GLN A 168 22.87 -13.27 9.71
N LYS A 169 22.51 -12.23 10.48
CA LYS A 169 23.00 -10.83 10.33
C LYS A 169 22.95 -10.27 8.89
N ASP A 170 21.95 -10.70 8.12
CA ASP A 170 21.66 -10.14 6.80
C ASP A 170 20.45 -9.21 6.87
N PHE A 171 20.70 -7.91 6.76
CA PHE A 171 19.67 -6.88 6.84
C PHE A 171 18.68 -6.91 5.67
N GLU A 172 19.15 -7.18 4.44
CA GLU A 172 18.27 -7.20 3.27
C GLU A 172 17.38 -8.46 3.28
N SER A 173 17.91 -9.60 3.71
CA SER A 173 17.10 -10.80 3.93
C SER A 173 16.04 -10.61 5.03
N LEU A 174 16.40 -9.96 6.15
CA LEU A 174 15.44 -9.64 7.21
C LEU A 174 14.34 -8.69 6.73
N LYS A 175 14.71 -7.64 6.00
CA LYS A 175 13.77 -6.69 5.40
C LYS A 175 12.84 -7.39 4.41
N SER A 176 13.37 -8.27 3.56
CA SER A 176 12.58 -9.08 2.64
C SER A 176 11.63 -10.04 3.38
N PHE A 177 12.10 -10.67 4.46
CA PHE A 177 11.29 -11.53 5.31
C PHE A 177 10.09 -10.78 5.92
N ILE A 178 10.32 -9.61 6.52
CA ILE A 178 9.24 -8.79 7.11
C ILE A 178 8.27 -8.32 6.03
N ASN A 179 8.76 -7.81 4.90
CA ASN A 179 7.92 -7.32 3.80
C ASN A 179 7.02 -8.41 3.21
N LYS A 180 7.51 -9.66 3.16
CA LYS A 180 6.73 -10.82 2.71
C LYS A 180 5.69 -11.21 3.74
N ASN A 181 6.14 -11.41 4.98
CA ASN A 181 5.34 -12.04 6.01
C ASN A 181 4.41 -11.09 6.75
N ARG A 182 4.40 -9.80 6.41
CA ARG A 182 3.41 -8.85 6.94
C ARG A 182 2.00 -9.11 6.40
N PHE A 183 1.89 -9.74 5.23
CA PHE A 183 0.60 -10.12 4.65
C PHE A 183 0.24 -11.55 5.05
N PRO A 184 -1.02 -11.84 5.38
CA PRO A 184 -1.48 -13.21 5.59
C PRO A 184 -1.37 -14.01 4.28
N LEU A 185 -1.39 -15.35 4.38
CA LEU A 185 -1.22 -16.24 3.23
C LEU A 185 -2.20 -15.92 2.08
N VAL A 186 -3.45 -15.60 2.44
CA VAL A 186 -4.47 -15.06 1.53
C VAL A 186 -5.06 -13.82 2.20
N ASN A 187 -4.77 -12.65 1.63
CA ASN A 187 -5.19 -11.37 2.20
C ASN A 187 -6.55 -10.91 1.69
N LYS A 188 -7.41 -10.41 2.57
CA LYS A 188 -8.61 -9.68 2.17
C LYS A 188 -8.21 -8.26 1.80
N ILE A 189 -8.37 -7.92 0.53
CA ILE A 189 -7.95 -6.64 -0.02
C ILE A 189 -9.14 -5.68 -0.07
N ASP A 190 -8.89 -4.44 0.32
CA ASP A 190 -9.82 -3.32 0.25
C ASP A 190 -9.11 -2.02 -0.15
N HIS A 191 -9.85 -0.90 -0.17
CA HIS A 191 -9.28 0.40 -0.53
C HIS A 191 -8.21 0.92 0.45
N HIS A 192 -8.13 0.41 1.68
CA HIS A 192 -7.13 0.81 2.66
C HIS A 192 -5.81 0.09 2.43
N ASN A 193 -5.82 -1.23 2.19
CA ASN A 193 -4.60 -2.04 2.09
C ASN A 193 -4.13 -2.33 0.65
N PHE A 194 -4.96 -2.07 -0.38
CA PHE A 194 -4.63 -2.36 -1.78
C PHE A 194 -3.31 -1.72 -2.23
N PHE A 195 -3.12 -0.43 -1.95
CA PHE A 195 -1.93 0.30 -2.39
C PHE A 195 -0.65 -0.21 -1.70
N ASN A 196 -0.71 -0.48 -0.40
CA ASN A 196 0.43 -1.02 0.36
C ASN A 196 0.82 -2.42 -0.13
N THR A 197 -0.18 -3.27 -0.39
CA THR A 197 0.04 -4.63 -0.91
C THR A 197 0.68 -4.59 -2.30
N ARG A 198 0.16 -3.74 -3.19
CA ARG A 198 0.66 -3.57 -4.55
C ARG A 198 2.06 -2.95 -4.60
N SER A 199 2.37 -2.06 -3.67
CA SER A 199 3.69 -1.39 -3.59
C SER A 199 4.73 -2.21 -2.83
N SER A 200 4.42 -3.46 -2.47
CA SER A 200 5.33 -4.36 -1.76
C SER A 200 6.53 -4.83 -2.59
N GLY A 201 6.50 -4.63 -3.91
CA GLY A 201 7.52 -5.16 -4.83
C GLY A 201 7.30 -6.62 -5.24
N ASN A 202 6.14 -7.19 -4.92
CA ASN A 202 5.71 -8.53 -5.33
C ASN A 202 4.58 -8.43 -6.36
N ASN A 203 4.39 -9.48 -7.16
CA ASN A 203 3.18 -9.62 -7.96
C ASN A 203 2.01 -9.95 -7.03
N LEU A 204 0.86 -9.27 -7.18
CA LEU A 204 -0.35 -9.56 -6.41
C LEU A 204 -1.33 -10.31 -7.31
N ILE A 205 -1.57 -11.59 -7.01
CA ILE A 205 -2.66 -12.38 -7.60
C ILE A 205 -3.93 -12.03 -6.84
N LEU A 206 -4.81 -11.26 -7.49
CA LEU A 206 -6.05 -10.76 -6.89
C LEU A 206 -7.26 -11.53 -7.42
N LEU A 207 -7.91 -12.29 -6.54
CA LEU A 207 -9.17 -12.98 -6.79
C LEU A 207 -10.35 -12.02 -6.57
N LEU A 208 -11.14 -11.81 -7.61
CA LEU A 208 -12.33 -10.96 -7.62
C LEU A 208 -13.56 -11.84 -7.38
N LEU A 209 -14.30 -11.53 -6.32
CA LEU A 209 -15.47 -12.31 -5.88
C LEU A 209 -16.71 -11.44 -5.72
N ASP A 210 -17.89 -12.04 -5.83
CA ASP A 210 -19.11 -11.45 -5.27
C ASP A 210 -19.28 -11.92 -3.82
N LEU A 211 -18.91 -11.06 -2.87
CA LEU A 211 -18.99 -11.40 -1.45
C LEU A 211 -20.42 -11.43 -0.88
N LYS A 212 -21.43 -11.04 -1.67
CA LYS A 212 -22.86 -11.21 -1.29
C LYS A 212 -23.33 -12.65 -1.48
N THR A 213 -22.64 -13.43 -2.29
CA THR A 213 -22.95 -14.85 -2.56
C THR A 213 -22.06 -15.77 -1.72
N SER A 214 -22.32 -17.09 -1.71
CA SER A 214 -21.43 -18.03 -1.01
C SER A 214 -20.09 -18.14 -1.73
N TYR A 215 -19.01 -17.69 -1.08
CA TYR A 215 -17.66 -17.63 -1.66
C TYR A 215 -16.60 -18.48 -0.91
N ASN A 216 -16.97 -19.10 0.21
CA ASN A 216 -16.03 -19.84 1.07
C ASN A 216 -15.31 -20.99 0.34
N SER A 217 -15.97 -21.65 -0.60
CA SER A 217 -15.38 -22.72 -1.42
C SER A 217 -14.29 -22.19 -2.35
N TYR A 218 -14.49 -21.00 -2.94
CA TYR A 218 -13.51 -20.34 -3.80
C TYR A 218 -12.28 -19.92 -3.00
N ILE A 219 -12.48 -19.32 -1.82
CA ILE A 219 -11.37 -18.97 -0.92
C ILE A 219 -10.61 -20.23 -0.51
N SER A 220 -11.29 -21.30 -0.10
CA SER A 220 -10.64 -22.56 0.27
C SER A 220 -9.79 -23.14 -0.87
N LYS A 221 -10.29 -23.10 -2.12
CA LYS A 221 -9.53 -23.53 -3.31
C LYS A 221 -8.36 -22.59 -3.59
N PHE A 222 -8.56 -21.28 -3.47
CA PHE A 222 -7.52 -20.27 -3.68
C PHE A 222 -6.39 -20.41 -2.66
N THR A 223 -6.72 -20.68 -1.40
CA THR A 223 -5.71 -20.86 -0.36
C THR A 223 -4.84 -22.08 -0.60
N LYS A 224 -5.38 -23.19 -1.11
CA LYS A 224 -4.56 -24.34 -1.51
C LYS A 224 -3.50 -23.97 -2.57
N TYR A 225 -3.84 -23.06 -3.48
CA TYR A 225 -2.85 -22.53 -4.43
C TYR A 225 -1.82 -21.63 -3.75
N ALA A 226 -2.25 -20.73 -2.85
CA ALA A 226 -1.35 -19.90 -2.08
C ALA A 226 -0.35 -20.74 -1.26
N GLU A 227 -0.81 -21.82 -0.62
CA GLU A 227 0.03 -22.78 0.11
C GLU A 227 1.05 -23.45 -0.82
N LYS A 228 0.62 -23.92 -1.99
CA LYS A 228 1.48 -24.57 -2.99
C LYS A 228 2.62 -23.63 -3.44
N TYR A 229 2.32 -22.35 -3.60
CA TYR A 229 3.24 -21.36 -4.16
C TYR A 229 3.89 -20.44 -3.13
N LYS A 230 3.68 -20.64 -1.83
CA LYS A 230 4.18 -19.78 -0.74
C LYS A 230 5.70 -19.57 -0.73
N ASN A 231 6.45 -20.55 -1.26
CA ASN A 231 7.92 -20.50 -1.32
C ASN A 231 8.41 -19.63 -2.50
N LEU A 232 7.53 -19.29 -3.45
CA LEU A 232 7.83 -18.33 -4.49
C LEU A 232 7.64 -16.92 -3.93
N ASN A 233 8.74 -16.31 -3.52
CA ASN A 233 8.76 -14.99 -2.89
C ASN A 233 8.32 -13.83 -3.82
N HIS A 234 7.85 -14.11 -5.03
CA HIS A 234 7.42 -13.11 -6.01
C HIS A 234 5.91 -12.90 -6.05
N PHE A 235 5.11 -13.67 -5.29
CA PHE A 235 3.66 -13.63 -5.37
C PHE A 235 3.02 -13.44 -3.99
N ILE A 236 2.08 -12.50 -3.93
CA ILE A 236 1.12 -12.32 -2.83
C ILE A 236 -0.25 -12.75 -3.36
N PHE A 237 -1.01 -13.46 -2.53
CA PHE A 237 -2.37 -13.88 -2.84
C PHE A 237 -3.35 -13.00 -2.05
N GLY A 238 -4.32 -12.43 -2.74
CA GLY A 238 -5.39 -11.68 -2.10
C GLY A 238 -6.72 -11.86 -2.80
N PHE A 239 -7.81 -11.55 -2.10
CA PHE A 239 -9.15 -11.51 -2.66
C PHE A 239 -9.83 -10.20 -2.31
N ILE A 240 -10.76 -9.76 -3.16
CA ILE A 240 -11.48 -8.49 -2.97
C ILE A 240 -12.96 -8.69 -3.30
N ASP A 241 -13.80 -7.82 -2.74
CA ASP A 241 -15.18 -7.65 -3.19
C ASP A 241 -15.22 -7.03 -4.58
N GLY A 242 -15.17 -7.90 -5.59
CA GLY A 242 -15.19 -7.50 -6.98
C GLY A 242 -16.45 -6.74 -7.36
N TYR A 243 -17.59 -6.99 -6.68
CA TYR A 243 -18.84 -6.32 -6.96
C TYR A 243 -18.82 -4.88 -6.43
N SER A 244 -18.37 -4.69 -5.18
CA SER A 244 -18.29 -3.34 -4.57
C SER A 244 -17.29 -2.42 -5.27
N TYR A 245 -16.25 -2.98 -5.90
CA TYR A 245 -15.21 -2.23 -6.61
C TYR A 245 -15.27 -2.38 -8.14
N GLU A 246 -16.39 -2.83 -8.69
CA GLU A 246 -16.52 -3.22 -10.10
C GLU A 246 -16.11 -2.12 -11.09
N GLU A 247 -16.49 -0.86 -10.85
CA GLU A 247 -16.16 0.26 -11.76
C GLU A 247 -14.66 0.43 -11.97
N ASN A 248 -13.87 0.18 -10.93
CA ASN A 248 -12.42 0.29 -10.97
C ASN A 248 -11.78 -0.97 -11.56
N LEU A 249 -12.33 -2.15 -11.24
CA LEU A 249 -11.79 -3.43 -11.69
C LEU A 249 -12.03 -3.67 -13.18
N GLU A 250 -13.19 -3.26 -13.71
CA GLU A 250 -13.52 -3.36 -15.14
C GLU A 250 -12.54 -2.56 -16.04
N LEU A 251 -11.85 -1.55 -15.49
CA LEU A 251 -10.82 -0.81 -16.23
C LEU A 251 -9.65 -1.70 -16.68
N TYR A 252 -9.41 -2.80 -15.94
CA TYR A 252 -8.42 -3.83 -16.23
C TYR A 252 -8.92 -4.89 -17.22
N GLY A 253 -10.20 -4.83 -17.62
CA GLY A 253 -10.83 -5.72 -18.57
C GLY A 253 -11.70 -6.83 -17.96
N THR A 254 -11.87 -6.84 -16.65
CA THR A 254 -12.71 -7.82 -15.95
C THR A 254 -14.19 -7.59 -16.25
N ASP A 255 -15.03 -8.59 -15.95
CA ASP A 255 -16.48 -8.56 -16.13
C ASP A 255 -17.13 -9.11 -14.85
N SER A 256 -17.82 -8.25 -14.09
CA SER A 256 -18.39 -8.62 -12.79
C SER A 256 -19.44 -9.74 -12.88
N ARG A 257 -20.02 -9.97 -14.06
CA ARG A 257 -20.96 -11.08 -14.33
C ARG A 257 -20.26 -12.44 -14.43
N LYS A 258 -18.93 -12.45 -14.51
CA LYS A 258 -18.12 -13.67 -14.68
C LYS A 258 -17.29 -14.01 -13.44
N TYR A 259 -17.55 -13.39 -12.28
CA TYR A 259 -16.85 -13.75 -11.06
C TYR A 259 -17.13 -15.21 -10.66
N PRO A 260 -16.14 -15.97 -10.13
CA PRO A 260 -14.81 -15.51 -9.74
C PRO A 260 -13.86 -15.23 -10.91
N GLN A 261 -13.11 -14.13 -10.85
CA GLN A 261 -12.05 -13.81 -11.83
C GLN A 261 -10.73 -13.47 -11.15
N ILE A 262 -9.62 -13.53 -11.88
CA ILE A 262 -8.29 -13.19 -11.39
C ILE A 262 -7.70 -12.06 -12.23
N VAL A 263 -7.11 -11.07 -11.55
CA VAL A 263 -6.17 -10.11 -12.15
C VAL A 263 -4.86 -10.23 -11.40
N VAL A 264 -3.73 -10.22 -12.11
CA VAL A 264 -2.42 -10.18 -11.45
C VAL A 264 -1.82 -8.80 -11.60
N PHE A 265 -1.58 -8.10 -10.50
CA PHE A 265 -0.80 -6.86 -10.54
C PHE A 265 0.69 -7.19 -10.51
N SER A 266 1.45 -6.54 -11.36
CA SER A 266 2.89 -6.76 -11.47
C SER A 266 3.63 -6.18 -10.28
N LYS A 267 4.83 -6.72 -10.00
CA LYS A 267 5.81 -6.07 -9.11
C LYS A 267 6.21 -4.66 -9.59
N ASN A 268 6.10 -4.39 -10.89
CA ASN A 268 6.31 -3.07 -11.46
C ASN A 268 5.07 -2.20 -11.22
N PRO A 269 5.21 -1.06 -10.54
CA PRO A 269 4.09 -0.15 -10.33
C PRO A 269 3.51 0.27 -11.69
N ARG A 270 2.18 0.19 -11.85
CA ARG A 270 1.40 0.49 -13.08
C ARG A 270 1.33 -0.61 -14.12
N GLU A 271 1.81 -1.80 -13.82
CA GLU A 271 1.68 -2.95 -14.71
C GLU A 271 0.74 -4.02 -14.12
N TYR A 272 0.04 -4.74 -14.99
CA TYR A 272 -0.82 -5.86 -14.63
C TYR A 272 -0.86 -6.90 -15.74
N TYR A 273 -1.19 -8.14 -15.40
CA TYR A 273 -1.43 -9.24 -16.31
C TYR A 273 -2.91 -9.59 -16.24
N PHE A 274 -3.55 -9.55 -17.40
CA PHE A 274 -4.93 -9.99 -17.59
C PHE A 274 -5.13 -10.26 -19.07
N GLU A 275 -5.64 -11.44 -19.42
CA GLU A 275 -6.07 -11.76 -20.80
C GLU A 275 -7.58 -11.57 -20.93
N ASN A 276 -8.28 -12.38 -21.73
CA ASN A 276 -9.73 -12.26 -21.87
C ASN A 276 -10.47 -12.72 -20.61
N TYR A 277 -9.94 -13.74 -19.92
CA TYR A 277 -10.55 -14.35 -18.75
C TYR A 277 -9.53 -15.19 -17.99
N PHE A 278 -9.39 -14.93 -16.69
CA PHE A 278 -8.62 -15.74 -15.75
C PHE A 278 -9.48 -16.05 -14.53
N ASP A 279 -9.37 -17.26 -14.01
CA ASP A 279 -10.04 -17.73 -12.80
C ASP A 279 -9.15 -18.73 -12.04
N LEU A 280 -9.71 -19.40 -11.03
CA LEU A 280 -8.99 -20.34 -10.18
C LEU A 280 -8.35 -21.52 -10.91
N ASP A 281 -8.88 -21.96 -12.05
CA ASP A 281 -8.32 -23.09 -12.82
C ASP A 281 -7.07 -22.67 -13.61
N HIS A 282 -6.92 -21.37 -13.84
CA HIS A 282 -5.80 -20.82 -14.60
C HIS A 282 -4.57 -20.50 -13.74
N ILE A 283 -4.64 -20.53 -12.40
CA ILE A 283 -3.56 -20.05 -11.51
C ILE A 283 -2.20 -20.68 -11.81
N ASN A 284 -2.14 -22.01 -11.94
CA ASN A 284 -0.87 -22.70 -12.23
C ASN A 284 -0.24 -22.18 -13.53
N ARG A 285 -1.06 -22.01 -14.57
CA ARG A 285 -0.64 -21.52 -15.88
C ARG A 285 -0.21 -20.06 -15.80
N ILE A 286 -0.99 -19.20 -15.13
CA ILE A 286 -0.66 -17.78 -14.95
C ILE A 286 0.70 -17.62 -14.28
N ILE A 287 0.97 -18.36 -13.21
CA ILE A 287 2.25 -18.32 -12.51
C ILE A 287 3.38 -18.80 -13.42
N ASP A 288 3.21 -19.93 -14.12
CA ASP A 288 4.20 -20.44 -15.06
C ASP A 288 4.50 -19.44 -16.19
N ASP A 289 3.46 -18.84 -16.77
CA ASP A 289 3.59 -17.90 -17.87
C ASP A 289 4.30 -16.61 -17.43
N ILE A 290 4.05 -16.12 -16.21
CA ILE A 290 4.73 -14.94 -15.66
C ILE A 290 6.20 -15.25 -15.38
N LEU A 291 6.50 -16.40 -14.75
CA LEU A 291 7.88 -16.80 -14.42
C LEU A 291 8.72 -17.05 -15.68
N ASN A 292 8.11 -17.63 -16.72
CA ASN A 292 8.77 -17.96 -17.99
C ASN A 292 8.63 -16.85 -19.05
N HIS A 293 8.11 -15.67 -18.69
CA HIS A 293 7.92 -14.53 -19.59
C HIS A 293 7.10 -14.85 -20.87
N LYS A 294 6.14 -15.79 -20.77
CA LYS A 294 5.23 -16.16 -21.87
C LYS A 294 4.05 -15.19 -22.01
N ILE A 295 3.75 -14.43 -20.95
CA ILE A 295 2.72 -13.40 -20.94
C ILE A 295 3.33 -12.01 -20.72
N ASN A 296 2.92 -11.05 -21.55
CA ASN A 296 3.36 -9.66 -21.43
C ASN A 296 2.46 -8.88 -20.46
N SER A 297 3.08 -8.02 -19.64
CA SER A 297 2.34 -7.10 -18.79
C SER A 297 1.69 -5.99 -19.63
N LYS A 298 0.56 -5.49 -19.14
CA LYS A 298 -0.15 -4.32 -19.69
C LYS A 298 0.11 -3.13 -18.77
N THR A 299 0.33 -1.96 -19.36
CA THR A 299 0.44 -0.71 -18.59
C THR A 299 -0.95 -0.12 -18.29
N GLU A 300 -1.11 0.41 -17.09
CA GLU A 300 -2.30 1.14 -16.64
C GLU A 300 -2.41 2.49 -17.32
N LYS A 301 -3.14 2.50 -18.44
CA LYS A 301 -3.50 3.71 -19.18
C LYS A 301 -5.01 3.91 -19.12
N PHE A 302 -5.47 4.56 -18.05
CA PHE A 302 -6.88 4.91 -17.84
C PHE A 302 -7.16 6.33 -18.32
N THR A 303 -7.18 6.53 -19.64
CA THR A 303 -7.56 7.83 -20.21
C THR A 303 -9.03 8.13 -19.90
N LYS A 304 -9.38 9.42 -19.83
CA LYS A 304 -10.78 9.86 -19.63
C LYS A 304 -11.72 9.20 -20.65
N THR A 305 -11.29 9.10 -21.92
CA THR A 305 -12.03 8.44 -22.99
C THR A 305 -12.27 6.95 -22.70
N LYS A 306 -11.25 6.21 -22.24
CA LYS A 306 -11.40 4.79 -21.92
C LYS A 306 -12.38 4.57 -20.76
N ILE A 307 -12.26 5.38 -19.70
CA ILE A 307 -13.18 5.34 -18.56
C ILE A 307 -14.62 5.62 -19.01
N LEU A 308 -14.82 6.64 -19.85
CA LEU A 308 -16.13 7.01 -20.39
C LEU A 308 -16.72 5.90 -21.28
N LEU A 309 -15.90 5.28 -22.14
CA LEU A 309 -16.35 4.17 -23.00
C LEU A 309 -16.76 2.94 -22.20
N ILE A 310 -16.03 2.60 -21.12
CA ILE A 310 -16.39 1.48 -20.24
C ILE A 310 -17.72 1.75 -19.54
N ARG A 311 -17.89 2.95 -18.98
CA ARG A 311 -19.16 3.37 -18.35
C ARG A 311 -20.32 3.34 -19.34
N LEU A 312 -20.12 3.85 -20.55
CA LEU A 312 -21.14 3.84 -21.60
C LEU A 312 -21.50 2.40 -22.01
N LYS A 313 -20.50 1.53 -22.23
CA LYS A 313 -20.72 0.11 -22.53
C LYS A 313 -21.55 -0.57 -21.45
N LYS A 314 -21.26 -0.29 -20.17
CA LYS A 314 -22.00 -0.85 -19.04
C LYS A 314 -23.46 -0.39 -19.01
N HIS A 315 -23.69 0.92 -19.14
CA HIS A 315 -25.05 1.47 -19.24
C HIS A 315 -25.83 0.85 -20.39
N MET A 316 -25.23 0.75 -21.59
CA MET A 316 -25.87 0.13 -22.75
C MET A 316 -26.19 -1.34 -22.51
N THR A 317 -25.28 -2.09 -21.89
CA THR A 317 -25.48 -3.52 -21.57
C THR A 317 -26.63 -3.70 -20.59
N TYR A 318 -26.71 -2.87 -19.54
CA TYR A 318 -27.82 -2.89 -18.58
C TYR A 318 -29.16 -2.59 -19.25
N ILE A 319 -29.22 -1.58 -20.13
CA ILE A 319 -30.45 -1.24 -20.84
C ILE A 319 -30.88 -2.39 -21.75
N LEU A 320 -29.94 -2.99 -22.49
CA LEU A 320 -30.21 -4.16 -23.34
C LEU A 320 -30.75 -5.33 -22.51
N GLU A 321 -30.06 -5.73 -21.44
CA GLU A 321 -30.51 -6.83 -20.58
C GLU A 321 -31.91 -6.59 -19.99
N LYS A 322 -32.23 -5.36 -19.59
CA LYS A 322 -33.55 -5.00 -19.06
C LYS A 322 -34.63 -4.99 -20.16
N ALA A 323 -34.30 -4.53 -21.36
CA ALA A 323 -35.19 -4.54 -22.51
C ALA A 323 -35.54 -5.98 -22.93
N PHE A 324 -34.56 -6.90 -22.89
CA PHE A 324 -34.78 -8.32 -23.16
C PHE A 324 -35.59 -9.05 -22.08
N LYS A 325 -35.52 -8.62 -20.81
CA LYS A 325 -36.23 -9.26 -19.69
C LYS A 325 -37.68 -8.81 -19.49
N THR A 326 -38.10 -7.69 -20.09
CA THR A 326 -39.40 -7.06 -19.77
C THR A 326 -40.53 -7.46 -20.73
N ASP A 327 -40.38 -7.27 -22.05
CA ASP A 327 -41.25 -7.83 -23.11
C ASP A 327 -40.75 -7.45 -24.52
N TYR A 328 -41.18 -8.15 -25.58
CA TYR A 328 -40.77 -7.87 -26.98
C TYR A 328 -41.10 -6.44 -27.43
N ILE A 329 -42.19 -5.86 -26.92
CA ILE A 329 -42.62 -4.48 -27.21
C ILE A 329 -41.60 -3.45 -26.66
N SER A 330 -41.09 -3.68 -25.44
CA SER A 330 -40.07 -2.81 -24.82
C SER A 330 -38.75 -2.89 -25.58
N PHE A 331 -38.40 -4.06 -26.11
CA PHE A 331 -37.25 -4.25 -26.97
C PHE A 331 -37.35 -3.48 -28.30
N PHE A 332 -38.48 -3.61 -29.02
CA PHE A 332 -38.69 -2.85 -30.26
C PHE A 332 -38.76 -1.34 -30.01
N GLY A 333 -39.38 -0.91 -28.91
CA GLY A 333 -39.38 0.50 -28.50
C GLY A 333 -37.97 1.05 -28.26
N PHE A 334 -37.11 0.29 -27.59
CA PHE A 334 -35.71 0.65 -27.40
C PHE A 334 -34.91 0.71 -28.71
N LEU A 335 -35.09 -0.28 -29.59
CA LEU A 335 -34.42 -0.33 -30.90
C LEU A 335 -34.82 0.89 -31.77
N CYS A 336 -36.11 1.23 -31.81
CA CYS A 336 -36.61 2.41 -32.51
C CYS A 336 -36.04 3.71 -31.93
N SER A 337 -35.89 3.81 -30.60
CA SER A 337 -35.27 4.97 -29.96
C SER A 337 -33.80 5.12 -30.34
N ILE A 338 -33.02 4.03 -30.36
CA ILE A 338 -31.62 4.07 -30.85
C ILE A 338 -31.56 4.50 -32.31
N ILE A 339 -32.41 3.93 -33.16
CA ILE A 339 -32.45 4.25 -34.60
C ILE A 339 -32.76 5.74 -34.79
N LEU A 340 -33.72 6.29 -34.03
CA LEU A 340 -34.03 7.72 -34.04
C LEU A 340 -32.83 8.56 -33.60
N ILE A 341 -32.12 8.18 -32.54
CA ILE A 341 -30.91 8.88 -32.07
C ILE A 341 -29.81 8.87 -33.15
N VAL A 342 -29.62 7.74 -33.83
CA VAL A 342 -28.64 7.64 -34.92
C VAL A 342 -29.04 8.52 -36.09
N PHE A 343 -30.31 8.51 -36.49
CA PHE A 343 -30.80 9.37 -37.57
C PHE A 343 -30.70 10.86 -37.21
N THR A 344 -31.04 11.27 -35.98
CA THR A 344 -30.88 12.66 -35.55
C THR A 344 -29.41 13.08 -35.51
N PHE A 345 -28.50 12.20 -35.11
CA PHE A 345 -27.07 12.46 -35.15
C PHE A 345 -26.54 12.61 -36.58
N ILE A 346 -26.96 11.74 -37.50
CA ILE A 346 -26.65 11.86 -38.94
C ILE A 346 -27.18 13.19 -39.49
N LEU A 347 -28.43 13.56 -39.14
CA LEU A 347 -29.05 14.79 -39.61
C LEU A 347 -28.33 16.03 -39.05
N MET A 348 -27.89 15.98 -37.79
CA MET A 348 -27.09 17.03 -37.16
C MET A 348 -25.74 17.18 -37.86
N ILE A 349 -25.01 16.09 -38.12
CA ILE A 349 -23.74 16.12 -38.87
C ILE A 349 -23.96 16.69 -40.27
N HIS A 350 -24.99 16.24 -40.98
CA HIS A 350 -25.32 16.75 -42.31
C HIS A 350 -25.65 18.25 -42.28
N THR A 351 -26.36 18.71 -41.26
CA THR A 351 -26.70 20.13 -41.09
C THR A 351 -25.45 20.97 -40.80
N ILE A 352 -24.56 20.49 -39.93
CA ILE A 352 -23.27 21.13 -39.64
C ILE A 352 -22.41 21.19 -40.92
N TYR A 353 -22.29 20.08 -41.65
CA TYR A 353 -21.55 20.01 -42.91
C TYR A 353 -22.09 20.99 -43.95
N LYS A 354 -23.42 21.04 -44.12
CA LYS A 354 -24.09 21.99 -45.02
C LYS A 354 -23.86 23.44 -44.60
N PHE A 355 -23.84 23.73 -43.30
CA PHE A 355 -23.57 25.07 -42.78
C PHE A 355 -22.11 25.50 -43.03
N ILE A 356 -21.14 24.60 -42.83
CA ILE A 356 -19.72 24.85 -43.09
C ILE A 356 -19.50 25.12 -44.59
N ASN A 357 -19.98 24.25 -45.48
CA ASN A 357 -19.82 24.46 -46.93
C ASN A 357 -20.55 25.71 -47.43
N LYS A 358 -21.70 26.07 -46.84
CA LYS A 358 -22.39 27.32 -47.17
C LYS A 358 -21.62 28.56 -46.70
N SER A 359 -20.87 28.45 -45.60
CA SER A 359 -20.01 29.53 -45.11
C SER A 359 -18.76 29.73 -45.99
N GLU A 360 -18.19 28.66 -46.55
CA GLU A 360 -17.09 28.75 -47.53
C GLU A 360 -17.56 29.40 -48.85
N TYR A 361 -18.74 29.02 -49.34
CA TYR A 361 -19.31 29.61 -50.56
C TYR A 361 -19.61 31.12 -50.42
N ASN A 362 -20.12 31.53 -49.25
CA ASN A 362 -20.37 32.94 -48.93
C ASN A 362 -19.08 33.75 -48.69
N LEU A 363 -17.96 33.11 -48.32
CA LEU A 363 -16.67 33.75 -48.22
C LEU A 363 -16.07 34.00 -49.61
N GLU A 364 -16.16 33.03 -50.53
CA GLU A 364 -15.70 33.21 -51.92
C GLU A 364 -16.50 34.28 -52.69
N GLU A 365 -17.80 34.41 -52.45
CA GLU A 365 -18.63 35.48 -53.06
C GLU A 365 -18.34 36.89 -52.52
N LYS A 366 -17.72 37.00 -51.32
CA LYS A 366 -17.36 38.29 -50.71
C LYS A 366 -15.96 38.78 -51.12
N TYR A 367 -15.16 37.93 -51.76
CA TYR A 367 -13.84 38.23 -52.31
C TYR A 367 -13.82 38.32 -53.85
N LYS A 368 -14.98 38.22 -54.50
CA LYS A 368 -15.23 38.68 -55.88
C LYS A 368 -15.94 40.03 -55.85
#